data_AF-A0A0G0RHI1-F1
#
_entry.id   AF-A0A0G0RHI1-F1
#
_cell.length_a   1.000
_cell.length_b   1.000
_cell.length_c   1.000
_cell.angle_alpha   90.00
_cell.angle_beta   90.00
_cell.angle_gamma   90.00
#
_symmetry.space_group_name_H-M   'P 1'
#
loop_
_entity.id
_entity.type
_entity.pdbx_description
1 polymer ?
#
loop_
_entity_poly.entity_id
_entity_poly.type
_entity_poly.pdbx_seq_one_letter_code
_entity_poly.pdbx_strand_id
1 'polypeptide(L)'
;MAIVSADLKEYKSSNTLSDGGDITATEVVDNVDNNLFTDITGDEAVAGGTEYRKIFRKNTHGSLTWQNVVSWLVSQPTNAALSFGFAINHTDDADGAQGNMSAFGANAVVAVVSDGADTRQVTVVGEDASGNRQSENLTLNGTTEVVGALTFSKLYGASVASLSGSRSVTIRQGSGGTTRGTIGINKKISFIWYGKKYTGASLGNAEGGDMASKAAGQKNGDVAPAGNFGLWYRLTWPTNAGAVTANSTQVKSEGDTAA
;
A
#
# COMPACT_ATOMS: atom_id res chain seq x y z
N MET A 1 3.28 -16.85 26.39
CA MET A 1 4.53 -16.43 25.73
C MET A 1 4.19 -15.24 24.88
N ALA A 2 4.94 -14.14 24.93
CA ALA A 2 4.65 -12.99 24.06
C ALA A 2 5.13 -13.28 22.62
N ILE A 3 4.51 -12.65 21.63
CA ILE A 3 5.07 -12.61 20.27
C ILE A 3 6.42 -11.90 20.34
N VAL A 4 7.45 -12.50 19.77
CA VAL A 4 8.80 -11.91 19.66
C VAL A 4 9.12 -11.56 18.21
N SER A 5 10.20 -10.82 17.96
CA SER A 5 10.60 -10.42 16.61
C SER A 5 10.81 -11.61 15.67
N ALA A 6 11.29 -12.74 16.18
CA ALA A 6 11.50 -13.96 15.40
C ALA A 6 10.18 -14.60 14.88
N ASP A 7 9.04 -14.24 15.46
CA ASP A 7 7.72 -14.69 15.02
C ASP A 7 7.13 -13.82 13.89
N LEU A 8 7.76 -12.69 13.56
CA LEU A 8 7.26 -11.74 12.57
C LEU A 8 8.25 -11.66 11.42
N LYS A 9 7.82 -12.15 10.25
CA LYS A 9 8.71 -12.33 9.09
C LYS A 9 8.22 -11.57 7.88
N GLU A 10 9.17 -11.11 7.07
CA GLU A 10 8.90 -10.49 5.78
C GLU A 10 9.11 -11.48 4.64
N TYR A 11 8.22 -11.48 3.66
CA TYR A 11 8.25 -12.38 2.50
C TYR A 11 8.09 -11.60 1.20
N LYS A 12 8.79 -12.07 0.15
CA LYS A 12 8.65 -11.53 -1.21
C LYS A 12 7.28 -11.86 -1.78
N SER A 13 6.81 -11.00 -2.68
CA SER A 13 5.69 -11.32 -3.57
C SER A 13 6.14 -12.22 -4.73
N SER A 14 5.19 -12.83 -5.42
CA SER A 14 5.43 -13.96 -6.33
C SER A 14 6.03 -13.61 -7.68
N ASN A 15 5.96 -12.35 -8.11
CA ASN A 15 6.70 -11.92 -9.30
C ASN A 15 8.21 -11.96 -9.05
N THR A 16 8.99 -12.13 -10.13
CA THR A 16 10.44 -12.35 -10.07
C THR A 16 11.19 -11.30 -9.26
N LEU A 17 10.86 -10.01 -9.43
CA LEU A 17 11.50 -8.92 -8.70
C LEU A 17 10.78 -8.57 -7.41
N SER A 18 9.83 -9.39 -6.95
CA SER A 18 8.92 -9.04 -5.86
C SER A 18 8.17 -7.74 -6.15
N ASP A 19 7.82 -7.48 -7.40
CA ASP A 19 7.13 -6.28 -7.89
C ASP A 19 5.62 -6.50 -8.06
N GLY A 20 5.05 -7.50 -7.38
CA GLY A 20 3.64 -7.84 -7.53
C GLY A 20 3.30 -9.29 -7.23
N GLY A 21 2.00 -9.57 -7.11
CA GLY A 21 1.48 -10.92 -6.91
C GLY A 21 1.18 -11.27 -5.45
N ASP A 22 0.85 -12.53 -5.21
CA ASP A 22 0.59 -13.10 -3.88
C ASP A 22 1.89 -13.39 -3.10
N ILE A 23 1.74 -13.76 -1.83
CA ILE A 23 2.86 -14.05 -0.93
C ILE A 23 3.62 -15.33 -1.33
N THR A 24 4.94 -15.30 -1.21
CA THR A 24 5.81 -16.49 -1.38
C THR A 24 6.32 -17.05 -0.05
N ALA A 25 7.06 -18.15 -0.10
CA ALA A 25 7.86 -18.65 1.02
C ALA A 25 9.26 -18.02 1.10
N THR A 26 9.63 -17.14 0.15
CA THR A 26 10.97 -16.52 0.09
C THR A 26 11.04 -15.35 1.06
N GLU A 27 11.78 -15.53 2.15
CA GLU A 27 11.95 -14.52 3.20
C GLU A 27 12.79 -13.34 2.70
N VAL A 28 12.39 -12.12 3.06
CA VAL A 28 13.24 -10.92 2.95
C VAL A 28 14.12 -10.89 4.20
N VAL A 29 15.30 -11.50 4.08
CA VAL A 29 16.32 -11.51 5.14
C VAL A 29 17.03 -10.16 5.30
N ASP A 30 17.22 -9.75 6.55
CA ASP A 30 18.02 -8.57 6.90
C ASP A 30 19.49 -8.73 6.48
N ASN A 31 20.18 -7.60 6.31
CA ASN A 31 21.63 -7.53 6.06
C ASN A 31 22.10 -8.28 4.80
N VAL A 32 21.18 -8.56 3.88
CA VAL A 32 21.50 -8.93 2.49
C VAL A 32 21.34 -7.70 1.64
N ASP A 33 22.43 -7.31 0.98
CA ASP A 33 22.43 -6.18 0.06
C ASP A 33 21.48 -6.43 -1.11
N ASN A 34 20.82 -5.38 -1.57
CA ASN A 34 19.85 -5.43 -2.67
C ASN A 34 18.72 -6.48 -2.52
N ASN A 35 18.38 -6.86 -1.29
CA ASN A 35 17.39 -7.92 -1.08
C ASN A 35 15.97 -7.49 -1.51
N LEU A 36 15.67 -6.20 -1.41
CA LEU A 36 14.40 -5.62 -1.81
C LEU A 36 14.52 -4.75 -3.06
N PHE A 37 15.37 -3.72 -3.06
CA PHE A 37 15.61 -2.86 -4.22
C PHE A 37 16.95 -3.20 -4.86
N THR A 38 17.07 -3.01 -6.18
CA THR A 38 18.38 -3.13 -6.84
C THR A 38 19.15 -1.83 -6.73
N ASP A 39 20.47 -1.90 -6.89
CA ASP A 39 21.30 -0.70 -6.98
C ASP A 39 20.87 0.18 -8.16
N ILE A 40 20.87 1.49 -7.94
CA ILE A 40 20.63 2.49 -8.99
C ILE A 40 21.93 2.63 -9.80
N THR A 41 21.90 2.23 -11.07
CA THR A 41 23.05 2.39 -11.97
C THR A 41 23.31 3.86 -12.30
N GLY A 42 24.52 4.19 -12.77
CA GLY A 42 24.86 5.56 -13.16
C GLY A 42 23.92 6.13 -14.23
N ASP A 43 23.54 5.33 -15.21
CA ASP A 43 22.61 5.72 -16.28
C ASP A 43 21.19 5.97 -15.72
N GLU A 44 20.71 5.12 -14.81
CA GLU A 44 19.42 5.31 -14.12
C GLU A 44 19.45 6.54 -13.20
N ALA A 45 20.56 6.82 -12.54
CA ALA A 45 20.73 8.01 -11.72
C ALA A 45 20.64 9.28 -12.57
N VAL A 46 21.23 9.29 -13.77
CA VAL A 46 21.15 10.42 -14.73
C VAL A 46 19.71 10.62 -15.20
N ALA A 47 19.00 9.53 -15.52
CA ALA A 47 17.62 9.58 -16.01
C ALA A 47 16.59 9.92 -14.92
N GLY A 48 16.91 9.63 -13.66
CA GLY A 48 15.89 9.52 -12.61
C GLY A 48 15.03 8.26 -12.83
N GLY A 49 14.26 7.88 -11.81
CA GLY A 49 13.50 6.65 -11.94
C GLY A 49 12.58 6.33 -10.78
N THR A 50 11.88 5.23 -10.96
CA THR A 50 10.95 4.69 -9.98
C THR A 50 11.02 3.18 -10.02
N GLU A 51 11.12 2.60 -8.83
CA GLU A 51 11.10 1.16 -8.63
C GLU A 51 10.00 0.79 -7.64
N TYR A 52 9.26 -0.26 -7.98
CA TYR A 52 8.19 -0.79 -7.14
C TYR A 52 8.56 -2.15 -6.59
N ARG A 53 8.17 -2.37 -5.34
CA ARG A 53 8.24 -3.67 -4.67
C ARG A 53 6.99 -3.91 -3.85
N LYS A 54 6.61 -5.15 -3.71
CA LYS A 54 5.54 -5.62 -2.84
C LYS A 54 6.10 -6.71 -1.95
N ILE A 55 5.91 -6.54 -0.65
CA ILE A 55 6.28 -7.54 0.36
C ILE A 55 5.07 -7.87 1.21
N PHE A 56 5.20 -8.96 1.96
CA PHE A 56 4.23 -9.38 2.94
C PHE A 56 4.87 -9.50 4.30
N ARG A 57 4.19 -9.00 5.33
CA ARG A 57 4.52 -9.26 6.72
C ARG A 57 3.61 -10.34 7.24
N LYS A 58 4.20 -11.42 7.75
CA LYS A 58 3.49 -12.62 8.21
C LYS A 58 3.74 -12.84 9.69
N ASN A 59 2.65 -13.13 10.40
CA ASN A 59 2.71 -13.64 11.76
C ASN A 59 2.93 -15.15 11.70
N THR A 60 4.15 -15.59 12.02
CA THR A 60 4.53 -17.00 12.08
C THR A 60 4.40 -17.62 13.47
N HIS A 61 3.88 -16.87 14.46
CA HIS A 61 3.57 -17.45 15.77
C HIS A 61 2.50 -18.54 15.62
N GLY A 62 2.66 -19.65 16.34
CA GLY A 62 1.77 -20.82 16.21
C GLY A 62 0.36 -20.67 16.79
N SER A 63 0.00 -19.54 17.42
CA SER A 63 -1.26 -19.44 18.19
C SER A 63 -1.71 -18.02 18.55
N LEU A 64 -0.80 -17.05 18.65
CA LEU A 64 -1.16 -15.68 19.02
C LEU A 64 -1.41 -14.80 17.81
N THR A 65 -2.48 -14.01 17.90
CA THR A 65 -2.78 -12.92 16.96
C THR A 65 -1.90 -11.72 17.27
N TRP A 66 -1.30 -11.14 16.23
CA TRP A 66 -0.63 -9.85 16.29
C TRP A 66 -1.67 -8.75 16.11
N GLN A 67 -1.94 -7.99 17.17
CA GLN A 67 -3.11 -7.12 17.23
C GLN A 67 -2.79 -5.69 16.79
N ASN A 68 -3.78 -4.99 16.23
CA ASN A 68 -3.72 -3.55 15.93
C ASN A 68 -2.45 -3.12 15.19
N VAL A 69 -2.02 -3.89 14.18
CA VAL A 69 -0.74 -3.67 13.51
C VAL A 69 -0.75 -2.35 12.75
N VAL A 70 0.26 -1.51 12.98
CA VAL A 70 0.46 -0.22 12.29
C VAL A 70 1.79 -0.22 11.56
N SER A 71 1.84 0.34 10.35
CA SER A 71 3.03 0.49 9.53
C SER A 71 3.40 1.96 9.31
N TRP A 72 4.67 2.32 9.45
CA TRP A 72 5.14 3.71 9.27
C TRP A 72 6.58 3.79 8.75
N LEU A 73 6.94 4.90 8.12
CA LEU A 73 8.28 5.14 7.59
C LEU A 73 9.24 5.50 8.73
N VAL A 74 10.37 4.80 8.85
CA VAL A 74 11.42 5.06 9.84
C VAL A 74 12.66 5.66 9.20
N SER A 75 13.10 5.10 8.07
CA SER A 75 14.24 5.61 7.33
C SER A 75 14.07 5.42 5.84
N GLN A 76 14.82 6.21 5.08
CA GLN A 76 14.91 6.12 3.64
C GLN A 76 16.34 6.46 3.19
N PRO A 77 16.72 6.10 1.95
CA PRO A 77 17.97 6.54 1.36
C PRO A 77 18.09 8.07 1.30
N THR A 78 19.31 8.58 1.26
CA THR A 78 19.54 10.04 1.16
C THR A 78 19.40 10.56 -0.28
N ASN A 79 19.58 9.70 -1.28
CA ASN A 79 19.48 10.00 -2.72
C ASN A 79 18.18 9.51 -3.38
N ALA A 80 17.33 8.84 -2.62
CA ALA A 80 16.06 8.31 -3.11
C ALA A 80 14.99 8.47 -2.03
N ALA A 81 13.74 8.63 -2.45
CA ALA A 81 12.60 8.81 -1.57
C ALA A 81 11.80 7.52 -1.50
N LEU A 82 11.50 7.07 -0.28
CA LEU A 82 10.72 5.87 -0.03
C LEU A 82 9.28 6.23 0.35
N SER A 83 8.35 5.58 -0.33
CA SER A 83 6.94 5.54 0.04
C SER A 83 6.43 4.12 0.11
N PHE A 84 5.36 3.90 0.87
CA PHE A 84 4.69 2.62 1.00
C PHE A 84 3.17 2.80 0.90
N GLY A 85 2.47 1.72 0.58
CA GLY A 85 1.02 1.75 0.37
C GLY A 85 0.35 0.43 0.71
N PHE A 86 -0.97 0.46 0.73
CA PHE A 86 -1.80 -0.71 0.99
C PHE A 86 -1.70 -1.74 -0.14
N ALA A 87 -1.53 -3.01 0.20
CA ALA A 87 -1.53 -4.12 -0.74
C ALA A 87 -2.38 -5.29 -0.23
N ILE A 88 -2.81 -6.14 -1.15
CA ILE A 88 -3.62 -7.33 -0.84
C ILE A 88 -2.85 -8.61 -1.20
N ASN A 89 -3.13 -9.70 -0.49
CA ASN A 89 -2.59 -11.01 -0.83
C ASN A 89 -3.40 -11.64 -1.97
N HIS A 90 -3.07 -11.24 -3.20
CA HIS A 90 -3.74 -11.69 -4.41
C HIS A 90 -2.78 -11.65 -5.60
N THR A 91 -2.84 -12.66 -6.47
CA THR A 91 -1.97 -12.75 -7.66
C THR A 91 -2.16 -11.56 -8.60
N ASP A 92 -3.40 -11.08 -8.77
CA ASP A 92 -3.70 -9.90 -9.60
C ASP A 92 -3.32 -8.54 -9.00
N ASP A 93 -2.88 -8.47 -7.74
CA ASP A 93 -2.29 -7.25 -7.19
C ASP A 93 -0.80 -7.21 -7.57
N ALA A 94 -0.59 -6.98 -8.87
CA ALA A 94 0.68 -7.15 -9.57
C ALA A 94 1.11 -5.89 -10.36
N ASP A 95 0.67 -4.71 -9.91
CA ASP A 95 1.00 -3.44 -10.57
C ASP A 95 1.10 -2.30 -9.55
N GLY A 96 2.34 -1.94 -9.19
CA GLY A 96 2.60 -0.82 -8.29
C GLY A 96 2.11 0.53 -8.83
N ALA A 97 1.92 0.69 -10.15
CA ALA A 97 1.36 1.92 -10.72
C ALA A 97 -0.13 2.11 -10.37
N GLN A 98 -0.80 1.10 -9.81
CA GLN A 98 -2.14 1.26 -9.22
C GLN A 98 -2.15 2.05 -7.91
N GLY A 99 -0.98 2.42 -7.37
CA GLY A 99 -0.86 3.47 -6.36
C GLY A 99 -1.15 4.85 -6.95
N ASN A 100 -2.35 5.03 -7.49
CA ASN A 100 -2.79 6.20 -8.26
C ASN A 100 -3.84 7.03 -7.51
N MET A 101 -4.06 6.75 -6.22
CA MET A 101 -5.02 7.49 -5.42
C MET A 101 -4.41 8.74 -4.76
N SER A 102 -5.25 9.76 -4.57
CA SER A 102 -4.98 10.96 -3.77
C SER A 102 -5.74 10.96 -2.44
N ALA A 103 -5.18 11.64 -1.43
CA ALA A 103 -5.81 11.79 -0.13
C ALA A 103 -7.17 12.49 -0.18
N PHE A 104 -8.03 12.15 0.78
CA PHE A 104 -9.25 12.89 1.03
C PHE A 104 -8.91 14.26 1.61
N GLY A 105 -9.68 15.28 1.21
CA GLY A 105 -9.54 16.63 1.77
C GLY A 105 -10.26 16.83 3.11
N ALA A 106 -11.17 15.92 3.48
CA ALA A 106 -11.98 15.95 4.70
C ALA A 106 -12.64 14.59 4.91
N ASN A 107 -13.15 14.33 6.13
CA ASN A 107 -13.96 13.13 6.41
C ASN A 107 -15.16 13.06 5.46
N ALA A 108 -15.30 11.94 4.74
CA ALA A 108 -16.33 11.79 3.71
C ALA A 108 -16.66 10.33 3.44
N VAL A 109 -17.87 10.07 2.93
CA VAL A 109 -18.19 8.74 2.36
C VAL A 109 -17.39 8.48 1.09
N VAL A 110 -17.24 7.20 0.74
CA VAL A 110 -16.66 6.79 -0.55
C VAL A 110 -17.79 6.52 -1.55
N ALA A 111 -17.65 7.02 -2.78
CA ALA A 111 -18.52 6.61 -3.88
C ALA A 111 -17.70 5.87 -4.94
N VAL A 112 -18.28 4.83 -5.53
CA VAL A 112 -17.68 4.04 -6.60
C VAL A 112 -18.59 3.99 -7.81
N VAL A 113 -18.01 4.06 -9.00
CA VAL A 113 -18.78 3.99 -10.26
C VAL A 113 -17.96 3.26 -11.31
N SER A 114 -18.58 2.31 -12.00
CA SER A 114 -17.98 1.61 -13.14
C SER A 114 -18.21 2.40 -14.43
N ASP A 115 -17.31 2.27 -15.39
CA ASP A 115 -17.43 2.88 -16.73
C ASP A 115 -18.47 2.19 -17.64
N GLY A 116 -19.11 1.13 -17.16
CA GLY A 116 -20.11 0.36 -17.90
C GLY A 116 -20.94 -0.53 -16.98
N ALA A 117 -21.76 -1.41 -17.57
CA ALA A 117 -22.51 -2.41 -16.82
C ALA A 117 -21.55 -3.30 -16.02
N ASP A 118 -21.71 -3.29 -14.69
CA ASP A 118 -20.83 -3.93 -13.73
C ASP A 118 -21.58 -4.21 -12.43
N THR A 119 -21.30 -5.35 -11.82
CA THR A 119 -21.91 -5.81 -10.55
C THR A 119 -20.87 -6.30 -9.56
N ARG A 120 -19.58 -6.08 -9.85
CA ARG A 120 -18.49 -6.49 -8.95
C ARG A 120 -18.59 -5.76 -7.62
N GLN A 121 -18.12 -6.43 -6.58
CA GLN A 121 -17.96 -5.83 -5.27
C GLN A 121 -16.62 -5.07 -5.22
N VAL A 122 -16.64 -3.88 -4.62
CA VAL A 122 -15.48 -3.07 -4.28
C VAL A 122 -15.34 -3.04 -2.77
N THR A 123 -14.22 -3.53 -2.25
CA THR A 123 -13.85 -3.41 -0.84
C THR A 123 -12.99 -2.17 -0.66
N VAL A 124 -13.47 -1.25 0.18
CA VAL A 124 -12.82 0.02 0.54
C VAL A 124 -12.22 -0.13 1.93
N VAL A 125 -11.01 0.40 2.13
CA VAL A 125 -10.24 0.23 3.37
C VAL A 125 -9.62 1.57 3.81
N GLY A 126 -9.82 1.96 5.06
CA GLY A 126 -9.28 3.21 5.61
C GLY A 126 -9.52 3.38 7.11
N GLU A 127 -9.63 4.62 7.57
CA GLU A 127 -9.87 5.01 8.96
C GLU A 127 -11.18 5.78 9.12
N ASP A 128 -11.87 5.60 10.24
CA ASP A 128 -13.02 6.42 10.66
C ASP A 128 -12.57 7.80 11.18
N ALA A 129 -13.54 8.65 11.59
CA ALA A 129 -13.25 9.98 12.14
C ALA A 129 -12.44 9.95 13.44
N SER A 130 -12.46 8.83 14.17
CA SER A 130 -11.70 8.59 15.39
C SER A 130 -10.33 7.95 15.11
N GLY A 131 -10.01 7.73 13.84
CA GLY A 131 -8.79 7.07 13.38
C GLY A 131 -8.86 5.54 13.43
N ASN A 132 -9.96 4.90 13.81
CA ASN A 132 -10.01 3.43 13.85
C ASN A 132 -10.04 2.86 12.45
N ARG A 133 -9.32 1.76 12.24
CA ARG A 133 -9.37 1.05 10.96
C ARG A 133 -10.78 0.53 10.70
N GLN A 134 -11.28 0.73 9.50
CA GLN A 134 -12.57 0.19 9.04
C GLN A 134 -12.51 -0.22 7.57
N SER A 135 -13.54 -0.94 7.12
CA SER A 135 -13.72 -1.35 5.73
C SER A 135 -15.19 -1.39 5.36
N GLU A 136 -15.47 -1.15 4.08
CA GLU A 136 -16.82 -1.20 3.52
C GLU A 136 -16.84 -1.96 2.19
N ASN A 137 -17.87 -2.77 1.96
CA ASN A 137 -18.09 -3.46 0.70
C ASN A 137 -19.22 -2.79 -0.07
N LEU A 138 -18.92 -2.31 -1.28
CA LEU A 138 -19.87 -1.64 -2.16
C LEU A 138 -20.11 -2.53 -3.38
N THR A 139 -21.36 -2.90 -3.66
CA THR A 139 -21.72 -3.65 -4.86
C THR A 139 -22.04 -2.69 -5.99
N LEU A 140 -21.28 -2.72 -7.08
CA LEU A 140 -21.54 -1.88 -8.26
C LEU A 140 -22.94 -2.16 -8.84
N ASN A 141 -23.60 -1.12 -9.35
CA ASN A 141 -24.96 -1.18 -9.87
C ASN A 141 -25.03 -0.66 -11.30
N GLY A 142 -24.35 -1.36 -12.21
CA GLY A 142 -24.18 -0.93 -13.59
C GLY A 142 -23.30 0.33 -13.65
N THR A 143 -23.77 1.32 -14.41
CA THR A 143 -23.16 2.64 -14.53
C THR A 143 -23.62 3.61 -13.44
N THR A 144 -24.49 3.18 -12.53
CA THR A 144 -24.99 4.03 -11.44
C THR A 144 -23.94 4.13 -10.36
N GLU A 145 -23.66 5.35 -9.91
CA GLU A 145 -22.76 5.57 -8.77
C GLU A 145 -23.35 4.93 -7.50
N VAL A 146 -22.48 4.20 -6.79
CA VAL A 146 -22.81 3.54 -5.53
C VAL A 146 -22.08 4.26 -4.42
N VAL A 147 -22.84 4.86 -3.52
CA VAL A 147 -22.32 5.65 -2.39
C VAL A 147 -22.34 4.79 -1.14
N GLY A 148 -21.22 4.74 -0.44
CA GLY A 148 -21.09 4.05 0.84
C GLY A 148 -21.81 4.75 1.97
N ALA A 149 -22.00 4.00 3.06
CA ALA A 149 -22.58 4.45 4.31
C ALA A 149 -21.51 4.89 5.32
N LEU A 150 -20.30 4.34 5.26
CA LEU A 150 -19.22 4.69 6.19
C LEU A 150 -18.49 5.95 5.73
N THR A 151 -18.15 6.82 6.68
CA THR A 151 -17.29 7.99 6.42
C THR A 151 -15.85 7.69 6.78
N PHE A 152 -14.92 8.11 5.93
CA PHE A 152 -13.50 7.88 6.07
C PHE A 152 -12.75 9.20 6.23
N SER A 153 -11.95 9.32 7.29
CA SER A 153 -11.04 10.44 7.52
C SER A 153 -9.76 10.29 6.70
N LYS A 154 -9.37 9.03 6.47
CA LYS A 154 -8.22 8.62 5.67
C LYS A 154 -8.58 7.36 4.91
N LEU A 155 -8.18 7.28 3.65
CA LEU A 155 -8.42 6.11 2.80
C LEU A 155 -7.08 5.45 2.47
N TYR A 156 -6.95 4.14 2.58
CA TYR A 156 -5.70 3.45 2.21
C TYR A 156 -5.77 2.90 0.79
N GLY A 157 -6.93 2.36 0.41
CA GLY A 157 -7.16 1.86 -0.93
C GLY A 157 -8.55 1.26 -1.12
N ALA A 158 -8.80 0.81 -2.34
CA ALA A 158 -9.98 0.06 -2.73
C ALA A 158 -9.58 -1.09 -3.66
N SER A 159 -10.24 -2.24 -3.55
CA SER A 159 -10.00 -3.41 -4.40
C SER A 159 -11.29 -4.04 -4.89
N VAL A 160 -11.26 -4.64 -6.08
CA VAL A 160 -12.42 -5.34 -6.67
C VAL A 160 -12.36 -6.84 -6.38
N ALA A 161 -13.51 -7.46 -6.17
CA ALA A 161 -13.61 -8.90 -5.93
C ALA A 161 -13.10 -9.74 -7.11
N SER A 162 -13.18 -9.24 -8.35
CA SER A 162 -12.68 -9.89 -9.55
C SER A 162 -12.14 -8.89 -10.58
N LEU A 163 -11.23 -9.35 -11.44
CA LEU A 163 -10.79 -8.57 -12.59
C LEU A 163 -11.90 -8.38 -13.60
N SER A 164 -11.76 -7.33 -14.41
CA SER A 164 -12.55 -7.15 -15.62
C SER A 164 -11.65 -6.76 -16.77
N GLY A 165 -11.77 -7.47 -17.88
CA GLY A 165 -11.06 -7.18 -19.13
C GLY A 165 -11.56 -5.96 -19.88
N SER A 166 -12.63 -5.32 -19.40
CA SER A 166 -13.26 -4.19 -20.11
C SER A 166 -13.81 -3.08 -19.22
N ARG A 167 -13.68 -3.19 -17.89
CA ARG A 167 -14.28 -2.25 -16.94
C ARG A 167 -13.26 -1.68 -15.98
N SER A 168 -13.19 -0.36 -15.92
CA SER A 168 -12.53 0.38 -14.85
C SER A 168 -13.54 0.80 -13.78
N VAL A 169 -13.07 1.04 -12.56
CA VAL A 169 -13.88 1.54 -11.45
C VAL A 169 -13.26 2.81 -10.91
N THR A 170 -14.03 3.90 -10.91
CA THR A 170 -13.62 5.20 -10.35
C THR A 170 -13.99 5.26 -8.87
N ILE A 171 -13.06 5.72 -8.03
CA ILE A 171 -13.25 5.97 -6.61
C ILE A 171 -13.32 7.48 -6.36
N ARG A 172 -14.34 7.93 -5.64
CA ARG A 172 -14.62 9.35 -5.37
C ARG A 172 -14.75 9.63 -3.88
N GLN A 173 -14.40 10.85 -3.50
CA GLN A 173 -14.68 11.41 -2.18
C GLN A 173 -16.09 12.04 -2.20
N GLY A 174 -17.08 11.35 -1.64
CA GLY A 174 -18.50 11.75 -1.67
C GLY A 174 -19.21 11.45 -3.00
N SER A 175 -20.54 11.51 -2.99
CA SER A 175 -21.37 11.33 -4.20
C SER A 175 -21.14 12.47 -5.19
N GLY A 176 -20.91 12.15 -6.47
CA GLY A 176 -20.55 13.11 -7.50
C GLY A 176 -19.28 13.91 -7.22
N GLY A 177 -18.48 13.49 -6.23
CA GLY A 177 -17.37 14.25 -5.70
C GLY A 177 -16.08 14.12 -6.51
N THR A 178 -14.98 14.62 -5.94
CA THR A 178 -13.66 14.56 -6.58
C THR A 178 -13.23 13.13 -6.77
N THR A 179 -12.78 12.79 -7.99
CA THR A 179 -12.15 11.49 -8.26
C THR A 179 -10.84 11.41 -7.51
N ARG A 180 -10.69 10.37 -6.68
CA ARG A 180 -9.51 10.15 -5.86
C ARG A 180 -8.60 9.10 -6.45
N GLY A 181 -9.10 8.12 -7.19
CA GLY A 181 -8.30 7.22 -8.01
C GLY A 181 -9.17 6.27 -8.82
N THR A 182 -8.53 5.33 -9.51
CA THR A 182 -9.20 4.43 -10.45
C THR A 182 -8.56 3.05 -10.37
N ILE A 183 -9.39 2.03 -10.22
CA ILE A 183 -9.00 0.64 -10.50
C ILE A 183 -9.10 0.47 -12.02
N GLY A 184 -7.95 0.34 -12.68
CA GLY A 184 -7.90 0.20 -14.13
C GLY A 184 -8.52 -1.10 -14.66
N ILE A 185 -8.67 -1.17 -15.98
CA ILE A 185 -9.03 -2.42 -16.68
C ILE A 185 -7.93 -3.47 -16.40
N ASN A 186 -8.33 -4.71 -16.12
CA ASN A 186 -7.45 -5.79 -15.69
C ASN A 186 -6.60 -5.46 -14.45
N LYS A 187 -7.11 -4.59 -13.57
CA LYS A 187 -6.47 -4.27 -12.29
C LYS A 187 -7.37 -4.65 -11.13
N LYS A 188 -6.72 -4.99 -10.02
CA LYS A 188 -7.38 -5.51 -8.81
C LYS A 188 -7.58 -4.45 -7.74
N ILE A 189 -6.70 -3.47 -7.68
CA ILE A 189 -6.60 -2.51 -6.58
C ILE A 189 -6.32 -1.12 -7.13
N SER A 190 -6.61 -0.12 -6.31
CA SER A 190 -6.15 1.26 -6.40
C SER A 190 -5.84 1.69 -4.96
N PHE A 191 -4.69 2.32 -4.72
CA PHE A 191 -4.25 2.65 -3.35
C PHE A 191 -3.48 3.97 -3.28
N ILE A 192 -3.31 4.49 -2.06
CA ILE A 192 -2.58 5.73 -1.77
C ILE A 192 -1.14 5.40 -1.32
N TRP A 193 -0.18 6.16 -1.82
CA TRP A 193 1.19 6.16 -1.31
C TRP A 193 1.36 7.10 -0.11
N TYR A 194 2.03 6.61 0.92
CA TYR A 194 2.43 7.33 2.12
C TYR A 194 3.95 7.32 2.27
N GLY A 195 4.54 8.30 2.93
CA GLY A 195 5.99 8.45 3.02
C GLY A 195 6.49 9.64 2.23
N LYS A 196 7.62 9.48 1.55
CA LYS A 196 8.25 10.55 0.79
C LYS A 196 8.27 10.22 -0.70
N LYS A 197 8.35 11.27 -1.50
CA LYS A 197 8.58 11.19 -2.95
C LYS A 197 9.37 12.40 -3.42
N TYR A 198 9.98 12.29 -4.58
CA TYR A 198 10.46 13.47 -5.29
C TYR A 198 9.32 14.15 -6.06
N THR A 199 9.26 15.48 -5.96
CA THR A 199 8.43 16.35 -6.80
C THR A 199 9.37 17.28 -7.55
N GLY A 200 9.71 16.93 -8.78
CA GLY A 200 10.88 17.50 -9.45
C GLY A 200 12.15 17.14 -8.68
N ALA A 201 13.01 18.12 -8.40
CA ALA A 201 14.26 17.93 -7.65
C ALA A 201 14.09 17.99 -6.12
N SER A 202 12.89 18.25 -5.61
CA SER A 202 12.66 18.45 -4.17
C SER A 202 12.01 17.24 -3.52
N LEU A 203 12.50 16.89 -2.33
CA LEU A 203 11.88 15.87 -1.49
C LEU A 203 10.60 16.43 -0.85
N GLY A 204 9.50 15.72 -1.00
CA GLY A 204 8.20 16.08 -0.43
C GLY A 204 7.47 14.86 0.12
N ASN A 205 6.28 15.11 0.67
CA ASN A 205 5.39 14.05 1.12
C ASN A 205 4.74 13.34 -0.07
N ALA A 206 4.51 12.04 0.07
CA ALA A 206 3.70 11.27 -0.87
C ALA A 206 2.23 11.72 -0.83
N GLU A 207 1.43 11.17 -1.74
CA GLU A 207 0.04 11.51 -2.01
C GLU A 207 -0.86 11.50 -0.76
N GLY A 208 -0.56 10.62 0.20
CA GLY A 208 -1.27 10.45 1.46
C GLY A 208 -0.65 11.16 2.67
N GLY A 209 0.49 11.84 2.51
CA GLY A 209 1.30 12.35 3.63
C GLY A 209 2.52 11.47 3.94
N ASP A 210 3.24 11.77 5.01
CA ASP A 210 4.56 11.17 5.29
C ASP A 210 4.57 9.94 6.20
N MET A 211 3.53 9.73 7.03
CA MET A 211 3.44 8.61 7.97
C MET A 211 4.78 8.32 8.68
N ALA A 212 5.40 9.36 9.24
CA ALA A 212 6.73 9.28 9.84
C ALA A 212 6.76 8.70 11.28
N SER A 213 5.62 8.21 11.79
CA SER A 213 5.51 7.67 13.15
C SER A 213 4.38 6.64 13.27
N LYS A 214 4.45 5.80 14.32
CA LYS A 214 3.38 4.84 14.67
C LYS A 214 2.01 5.52 14.81
N ALA A 215 1.96 6.72 15.39
CA ALA A 215 0.70 7.44 15.59
C ALA A 215 0.02 7.85 14.27
N ALA A 216 0.82 8.17 13.25
CA ALA A 216 0.31 8.60 11.94
C ALA A 216 0.16 7.45 10.93
N GLY A 217 0.74 6.28 11.22
CA GLY A 217 0.94 5.18 10.30
C GLY A 217 -0.32 4.49 9.78
N GLN A 218 -0.14 3.63 8.78
CA GLN A 218 -1.19 2.84 8.16
C GLN A 218 -1.59 1.67 9.07
N LYS A 219 -2.85 1.64 9.49
CA LYS A 219 -3.43 0.57 10.30
C LYS A 219 -3.79 -0.62 9.43
N ASN A 220 -3.15 -1.75 9.67
CA ASN A 220 -3.33 -3.00 8.93
C ASN A 220 -4.38 -3.90 9.62
N GLY A 221 -4.62 -3.69 10.92
CA GLY A 221 -5.58 -4.45 11.73
C GLY A 221 -4.90 -5.64 12.41
N ASP A 222 -5.70 -6.63 12.79
CA ASP A 222 -5.21 -7.85 13.44
C ASP A 222 -4.70 -8.87 12.42
N VAL A 223 -3.61 -9.54 12.76
CA VAL A 223 -2.98 -10.58 11.94
C VAL A 223 -2.97 -11.88 12.73
N ALA A 224 -3.91 -12.76 12.40
CA ALA A 224 -4.04 -14.08 13.00
C ALA A 224 -2.76 -14.92 12.84
N PRO A 225 -2.57 -15.99 13.64
CA PRO A 225 -1.53 -16.99 13.39
C PRO A 225 -1.51 -17.46 11.93
N ALA A 226 -0.32 -17.52 11.33
CA ALA A 226 -0.10 -17.78 9.89
C ALA A 226 -0.71 -16.75 8.92
N GLY A 227 -1.40 -15.73 9.42
CA GLY A 227 -1.94 -14.61 8.65
C GLY A 227 -0.84 -13.63 8.20
N ASN A 228 -1.18 -12.80 7.21
CA ASN A 228 -0.28 -11.78 6.68
C ASN A 228 -1.05 -10.55 6.19
N PHE A 229 -0.31 -9.46 5.98
CA PHE A 229 -0.76 -8.31 5.20
C PHE A 229 0.33 -7.90 4.21
N GLY A 230 -0.10 -7.30 3.10
CA GLY A 230 0.80 -6.82 2.06
C GLY A 230 1.10 -5.33 2.21
N LEU A 231 2.28 -4.94 1.78
CA LEU A 231 2.67 -3.54 1.62
C LEU A 231 3.35 -3.37 0.25
N TRP A 232 2.87 -2.38 -0.49
CA TRP A 232 3.59 -1.85 -1.64
C TRP A 232 4.65 -0.87 -1.16
N TYR A 233 5.78 -0.83 -1.85
CA TYR A 233 6.89 0.08 -1.65
C TYR A 233 7.20 0.72 -3.01
N ARG A 234 7.46 2.02 -2.99
CA ARG A 234 7.89 2.81 -4.13
C ARG A 234 9.15 3.56 -3.74
N LEU A 235 10.24 3.25 -4.41
CA LEU A 235 11.48 4.00 -4.36
C LEU A 235 11.53 4.93 -5.58
N THR A 236 11.76 6.22 -5.36
CA THR A 236 11.90 7.22 -6.44
C THR A 236 13.19 7.99 -6.28
N TRP A 237 13.87 8.33 -7.36
CA TRP A 237 15.09 9.13 -7.32
C TRP A 237 15.06 10.22 -8.41
N PRO A 238 15.59 11.42 -8.14
CA PRO A 238 15.60 12.50 -9.10
C PRO A 238 16.65 12.25 -10.17
N THR A 239 16.59 12.99 -11.27
CA THR A 239 17.68 13.08 -12.24
C THR A 239 18.97 13.54 -11.55
N ASN A 240 20.09 12.97 -11.94
CA ASN A 240 21.41 13.18 -11.33
C ASN A 240 21.46 12.81 -9.83
N ALA A 241 20.70 11.79 -9.42
CA ALA A 241 20.84 11.24 -8.08
C ALA A 241 22.29 10.83 -7.83
N GLY A 242 22.91 11.37 -6.78
CA GLY A 242 24.26 10.97 -6.41
C GLY A 242 24.30 9.50 -5.98
N ALA A 243 25.41 8.82 -6.24
CA ALA A 243 25.65 7.49 -5.69
C ALA A 243 25.73 7.56 -4.16
N VAL A 244 25.14 6.60 -3.46
CA VAL A 244 25.15 6.50 -1.99
C VAL A 244 25.49 5.07 -1.62
N THR A 245 26.44 4.92 -0.69
CA THR A 245 26.76 3.65 -0.04
C THR A 245 26.06 3.55 1.31
N ALA A 246 25.69 2.34 1.74
CA ALA A 246 25.12 2.09 3.08
C ALA A 246 23.82 2.89 3.37
N ASN A 247 22.90 2.94 2.39
CA ASN A 247 21.56 3.46 2.62
C ASN A 247 20.65 2.41 3.29
N SER A 248 19.58 2.87 3.94
CA SER A 248 18.56 1.97 4.50
C SER A 248 17.18 2.40 4.02
N THR A 249 16.36 1.42 3.65
CA THR A 249 14.92 1.59 3.40
C THR A 249 14.18 0.89 4.52
N GLN A 250 13.62 1.64 5.48
CA GLN A 250 12.90 1.03 6.59
C GLN A 250 11.50 1.60 6.73
N VAL A 251 10.51 0.74 6.47
CA VAL A 251 9.16 0.90 7.01
C VAL A 251 9.08 -0.07 8.17
N LYS A 252 8.62 0.35 9.35
CA LYS A 252 8.43 -0.54 10.50
C LYS A 252 6.96 -0.91 10.63
N SER A 253 6.68 -2.13 11.11
CA SER A 253 5.37 -2.49 11.62
C SER A 253 5.45 -2.85 13.09
N GLU A 254 4.47 -2.43 13.85
CA GLU A 254 4.33 -2.80 15.25
C GLU A 254 2.85 -2.86 15.61
N GLY A 255 2.51 -3.77 16.50
CA GLY A 255 1.17 -3.99 17.00
C GLY A 255 1.28 -4.49 18.43
N ASP A 256 0.13 -4.68 19.07
CA ASP A 256 0.08 -5.19 20.42
C ASP A 256 0.20 -6.71 20.43
N THR A 257 0.75 -7.26 21.51
CA THR A 257 0.72 -8.69 21.79
C THR A 257 -0.41 -8.95 22.77
N ALA A 258 -1.23 -9.99 22.56
CA ALA A 258 -2.19 -10.43 23.57
C ALA A 258 -1.47 -10.59 24.92
N ALA A 259 -1.99 -9.95 25.96
CA ALA A 259 -1.46 -10.04 27.32
C ALA A 259 -1.52 -11.48 27.86
#